data_AF-A0A1F5FUZ1-F1
#
_entry.id   AF-A0A1F5FUZ1-F1
#
_cell.length_a   1.000
_cell.length_b   1.000
_cell.length_c   1.000
_cell.angle_alpha   90.00
_cell.angle_beta   90.00
_cell.angle_gamma   90.00
#
_symmetry.space_group_name_H-M   'P 1'
#
loop_
_entity.id
_entity.type
_entity.pdbx_description
1 polymer ?
#
loop_
_entity_poly.entity_id
_entity_poly.type
_entity_poly.pdbx_seq_one_letter_code
_entity_poly.pdbx_strand_id
1 'polypeptide(L)'
;MITDKDIQKLKTVFATKEDLNSFSTKDDLKNFATKDDLEKLEIRTGESFIDVKDKIDNLENQFKDLKNEVISMEDHIIKEIQSMKLDQQASLSHRREIADHETRITKIEQKLLLA
;
A
#
# COMPACT_ATOMS: atom_id res chain seq x y z
N MET A 1 80.19 31.29 0.57
CA MET A 1 79.49 31.62 1.84
C MET A 1 78.05 31.96 1.49
N ILE A 2 77.09 31.59 2.32
CA ILE A 2 75.73 32.11 2.20
C ILE A 2 75.75 33.61 2.51
N THR A 3 75.01 34.42 1.75
CA THR A 3 74.95 35.87 1.91
C THR A 3 73.63 36.31 2.57
N ASP A 4 73.58 37.53 3.10
CA ASP A 4 72.34 38.08 3.69
C ASP A 4 71.20 38.15 2.66
N LYS A 5 71.53 38.34 1.39
CA LYS A 5 70.56 38.29 0.29
C LYS A 5 69.94 36.90 0.13
N ASP A 6 70.76 35.85 0.32
CA ASP A 6 70.28 34.47 0.34
C ASP A 6 69.38 34.21 1.56
N ILE A 7 69.75 34.73 2.74
CA ILE A 7 68.94 34.61 3.97
C ILE A 7 67.60 35.32 3.83
N GLN A 8 67.55 36.52 3.24
CA GLN A 8 66.29 37.24 3.01
C GLN A 8 65.39 36.49 2.03
N LYS A 9 65.96 35.92 0.97
CA LYS A 9 65.21 35.09 0.02
C LYS A 9 64.60 33.86 0.71
N LEU A 10 65.35 33.21 1.61
CA LEU A 10 64.84 32.08 2.40
C LEU A 10 63.63 32.48 3.27
N LYS A 11 63.67 33.64 3.94
CA LYS A 11 62.54 34.12 4.74
C LYS A 11 61.27 34.37 3.93
N THR A 12 61.39 34.76 2.67
CA THR A 12 60.25 34.97 1.78
C THR A 12 59.75 33.70 1.09
N VAL A 13 60.58 32.65 1.03
CA VAL A 13 60.28 31.41 0.30
C VAL A 13 59.73 30.32 1.21
N PHE A 14 60.17 30.26 2.47
CA PHE A 14 59.71 29.25 3.42
C PHE A 14 58.43 29.70 4.13
N ALA A 15 57.47 28.78 4.20
CA ALA A 15 56.29 28.97 5.03
C ALA A 15 56.66 29.03 6.51
N THR A 16 55.98 29.91 7.24
CA THR A 16 56.05 30.07 8.69
C THR A 16 55.00 29.21 9.38
N LYS A 17 55.05 29.14 10.71
CA LYS A 17 54.03 28.42 11.50
C LYS A 17 52.65 29.07 11.38
N GLU A 18 52.61 30.40 11.26
CA GLU A 18 51.36 31.15 11.11
C GLU A 18 50.66 30.81 9.79
N ASP A 19 51.42 30.60 8.71
CA ASP A 19 50.87 30.20 7.41
C ASP A 19 50.12 28.85 7.49
N LEU A 20 50.59 27.93 8.34
CA LEU A 20 50.03 26.59 8.48
C LEU A 20 48.74 26.53 9.32
N ASN A 21 48.45 27.55 10.14
CA ASN A 21 47.27 27.57 11.01
C ASN A 21 45.94 27.61 10.23
N SER A 22 45.99 28.03 8.96
CA SER A 22 44.83 28.06 8.07
C SER A 22 44.47 26.70 7.46
N PHE A 23 45.35 25.70 7.59
CA PHE A 23 45.16 24.38 7.01
C PHE A 23 44.60 23.38 8.03
N SER A 24 43.68 22.54 7.59
CA SER A 24 43.22 21.39 8.37
C SER A 24 44.34 20.37 8.56
N THR A 25 44.39 19.77 9.74
CA THR A 25 45.27 18.66 10.07
C THR A 25 44.68 17.34 9.61
N LYS A 26 45.49 16.28 9.61
CA LYS A 26 45.00 14.91 9.33
C LYS A 26 43.98 14.44 10.37
N ASP A 27 44.08 14.90 11.61
CA ASP A 27 43.15 14.54 12.66
C ASP A 27 41.76 15.15 12.43
N ASP A 28 41.70 16.36 11.87
CA ASP A 28 40.44 17.03 11.51
C ASP A 28 39.64 16.24 10.45
N LEU A 29 40.31 15.48 9.59
CA LEU A 29 39.70 14.74 8.49
C LEU A 29 39.20 13.33 8.87
N LYS A 30 39.57 12.80 10.05
CA LYS A 30 39.26 11.40 10.44
C LYS A 30 37.77 11.09 10.56
N ASN A 31 36.93 12.10 10.80
CA ASN A 31 35.50 11.93 11.00
C ASN A 31 34.68 12.09 9.71
N PHE A 32 35.30 12.41 8.58
CA PHE A 32 34.60 12.56 7.32
C PHE A 32 34.39 11.20 6.65
N ALA A 33 33.18 11.00 6.12
CA ALA A 33 32.88 9.84 5.30
C ALA A 33 33.70 9.88 4.00
N THR A 34 34.18 8.70 3.60
CA THR A 34 34.87 8.49 2.33
C THR A 34 33.88 8.14 1.22
N LYS A 35 34.35 8.15 -0.03
CA LYS A 35 33.56 7.70 -1.18
C LYS A 35 33.10 6.24 -1.01
N ASP A 36 33.96 5.38 -0.49
CA ASP A 36 33.66 3.97 -0.24
C ASP A 36 32.55 3.79 0.81
N ASP A 37 32.49 4.67 1.81
CA ASP A 37 31.40 4.67 2.80
C ASP A 37 30.06 4.99 2.16
N LEU A 38 30.04 5.95 1.22
CA LEU A 38 28.84 6.33 0.48
C LEU A 38 28.40 5.23 -0.49
N GLU A 39 29.33 4.57 -1.19
CA GLU A 39 29.02 3.45 -2.09
C GLU A 39 28.41 2.26 -1.33
N LYS A 40 28.93 1.93 -0.15
CA LYS A 40 28.33 0.90 0.72
C LYS A 40 26.93 1.28 1.18
N LEU A 41 26.70 2.55 1.50
CA LEU A 41 25.37 3.05 1.86
C LEU A 41 24.39 2.96 0.68
N GLU A 42 24.83 3.31 -0.53
CA GLU A 42 24.02 3.22 -1.75
C GLU A 42 23.63 1.78 -2.07
N ILE A 43 24.58 0.84 -2.02
CA ILE A 43 24.30 -0.59 -2.26
C ILE A 43 23.29 -1.11 -1.24
N ARG A 44 23.56 -0.90 0.05
CA ARG A 44 22.68 -1.40 1.12
C ARG A 44 21.28 -0.81 1.06
N THR A 45 21.17 0.49 0.78
CA THR A 45 19.86 1.13 0.65
C THR A 45 19.14 0.65 -0.61
N GLY A 46 19.82 0.56 -1.74
CA GLY A 46 19.29 0.02 -3.00
C GLY A 46 18.73 -1.40 -2.85
N GLU A 47 19.49 -2.32 -2.26
CA GLU A 47 19.03 -3.70 -1.99
C GLU A 47 17.78 -3.72 -1.10
N SER A 48 17.77 -2.92 -0.02
CA SER A 48 16.60 -2.85 0.87
C SER A 48 15.35 -2.30 0.18
N PHE A 49 15.51 -1.35 -0.74
CA PHE A 49 14.39 -0.81 -1.51
C PHE A 49 13.86 -1.81 -2.54
N ILE A 50 14.71 -2.66 -3.11
CA ILE A 50 14.29 -3.73 -4.02
C ILE A 50 13.41 -4.74 -3.28
N ASP A 51 13.82 -5.22 -2.10
CA ASP A 51 13.01 -6.16 -1.29
C ASP A 51 11.65 -5.56 -0.89
N VAL A 52 11.62 -4.28 -0.52
CA VAL A 52 10.36 -3.58 -0.21
C VAL A 52 9.47 -3.49 -1.45
N LYS A 53 10.04 -3.18 -2.62
CA LYS A 53 9.28 -3.10 -3.87
C LYS A 53 8.67 -4.46 -4.24
N ASP A 54 9.44 -5.54 -4.16
CA ASP A 54 8.95 -6.88 -4.48
C ASP A 54 7.81 -7.30 -3.54
N LYS A 55 7.90 -6.94 -2.25
CA LYS A 55 6.81 -7.16 -1.29
C LYS A 55 5.56 -6.36 -1.63
N ILE A 56 5.72 -5.11 -2.08
CA ILE A 56 4.61 -4.27 -2.54
C ILE A 56 3.96 -4.90 -3.77
N ASP A 57 4.74 -5.28 -4.79
CA ASP A 57 4.23 -5.90 -6.01
C ASP A 57 3.46 -7.20 -5.70
N ASN A 58 3.96 -8.01 -4.75
CA ASN A 58 3.25 -9.19 -4.28
C ASN A 58 1.92 -8.84 -3.55
N LEU A 59 1.92 -7.83 -2.68
CA LEU A 59 0.70 -7.37 -2.01
C LEU A 59 -0.33 -6.81 -2.99
N GLU A 60 0.10 -6.08 -4.02
CA GLU A 60 -0.79 -5.56 -5.07
C GLU A 60 -1.49 -6.70 -5.82
N ASN A 61 -0.75 -7.77 -6.15
CA ASN A 61 -1.32 -8.96 -6.78
C ASN A 61 -2.33 -9.67 -5.86
N GLN A 62 -1.98 -9.88 -4.58
CA GLN A 62 -2.90 -10.47 -3.60
C GLN A 62 -4.17 -9.63 -3.42
N PHE A 63 -4.05 -8.31 -3.40
CA PHE A 63 -5.18 -7.40 -3.29
C PHE A 63 -6.09 -7.47 -4.53
N LYS A 64 -5.49 -7.59 -5.73
CA LYS A 64 -6.23 -7.76 -6.98
C LYS A 64 -7.01 -9.07 -7.00
N ASP A 65 -6.41 -10.16 -6.54
CA ASP A 65 -7.07 -11.46 -6.47
C ASP A 65 -8.23 -11.44 -5.47
N LEU A 66 -8.01 -10.89 -4.27
CA LEU A 66 -9.07 -10.71 -3.27
C LEU A 66 -10.23 -9.87 -3.81
N LYS A 67 -9.93 -8.79 -4.55
CA LYS A 67 -10.96 -7.96 -5.18
C LYS A 67 -11.81 -8.79 -6.16
N ASN A 68 -11.19 -9.65 -6.97
CA ASN A 68 -11.91 -10.49 -7.93
C ASN A 68 -12.80 -11.52 -7.21
N GLU A 69 -12.31 -12.12 -6.12
CA GLU A 69 -13.10 -13.03 -5.28
C GLU A 69 -14.32 -12.33 -4.68
N VAL A 70 -14.16 -11.10 -4.16
CA VAL A 70 -15.26 -10.29 -3.63
C VAL A 70 -16.30 -9.99 -4.72
N ILE A 71 -15.88 -9.58 -5.91
CA ILE A 71 -16.80 -9.33 -7.03
C ILE A 71 -17.59 -10.59 -7.39
N SER A 72 -16.92 -11.75 -7.46
CA SER A 72 -17.60 -13.02 -7.73
C SER A 72 -18.62 -13.35 -6.64
N MET A 73 -18.28 -13.10 -5.37
CA MET A 73 -19.20 -13.31 -4.26
C MET A 73 -20.41 -12.37 -4.35
N GLU A 74 -20.21 -11.09 -4.68
CA GLU A 74 -21.29 -10.13 -4.91
C GLU A 74 -22.24 -10.60 -6.02
N ASP A 75 -21.70 -11.09 -7.13
CA ASP A 75 -22.49 -11.65 -8.23
C ASP A 75 -23.35 -12.85 -7.80
N HIS A 76 -22.81 -13.74 -6.96
CA HIS A 76 -23.55 -14.87 -6.42
C HIS A 76 -24.69 -14.41 -5.51
N ILE A 77 -24.41 -13.48 -4.58
CA ILE A 77 -25.41 -12.92 -3.66
C ILE A 77 -26.53 -12.23 -4.45
N ILE A 78 -26.20 -11.47 -5.50
CA ILE A 78 -27.20 -10.80 -6.33
C ILE A 78 -28.13 -11.82 -7.00
N LYS A 79 -27.57 -12.90 -7.56
CA LYS A 79 -28.37 -13.96 -8.20
C LYS A 79 -29.29 -14.66 -7.20
N GLU A 80 -28.80 -14.96 -6.00
CA GLU A 80 -29.59 -15.60 -4.96
C GLU A 80 -30.74 -14.70 -4.48
N ILE A 81 -30.46 -13.41 -4.24
CA ILE A 81 -31.50 -12.42 -3.90
C ILE A 81 -32.56 -12.31 -4.99
N GLN A 82 -32.16 -12.37 -6.27
CA GLN A 82 -33.10 -12.33 -7.39
C GLN A 82 -33.99 -13.58 -7.41
N SER A 83 -33.43 -14.77 -7.21
CA SER A 83 -34.20 -16.02 -7.10
C SER A 83 -35.21 -15.96 -5.96
N MET A 84 -34.77 -15.53 -4.77
CA MET A 84 -35.64 -15.41 -3.60
C MET A 84 -36.81 -14.44 -3.85
N LYS A 85 -36.57 -13.32 -4.55
CA LYS A 85 -37.63 -12.37 -4.90
C LYS A 85 -38.67 -12.98 -5.84
N LEU A 86 -38.26 -13.81 -6.79
CA LEU A 86 -39.17 -14.51 -7.70
C LEU A 86 -40.05 -15.51 -6.94
N ASP A 87 -39.44 -16.32 -6.08
CA ASP A 87 -40.17 -17.31 -5.26
C ASP A 87 -41.17 -16.61 -4.31
N GLN A 88 -40.78 -15.48 -3.72
CA GLN A 88 -41.65 -14.69 -2.87
C GLN A 88 -42.84 -14.11 -3.64
N GLN A 89 -42.65 -13.66 -4.88
CA GLN A 89 -43.74 -13.18 -5.73
C GLN A 89 -44.73 -14.30 -6.07
N ALA A 90 -44.24 -15.50 -6.43
CA ALA A 90 -45.08 -16.66 -6.69
C ALA A 90 -45.91 -17.06 -5.44
N SER A 91 -45.26 -17.11 -4.28
CA SER A 91 -45.92 -17.40 -3.00
C SER A 91 -47.00 -16.36 -2.65
N LEU A 92 -46.75 -15.07 -2.90
CA LEU A 92 -47.76 -14.01 -2.71
C LEU A 92 -48.96 -14.19 -3.63
N SER A 93 -48.76 -14.60 -4.88
CA SER A 93 -49.85 -14.88 -5.81
C SER A 93 -50.72 -16.05 -5.33
N HIS A 94 -50.11 -17.18 -4.93
CA HIS A 94 -50.86 -18.31 -4.39
C HIS A 94 -51.61 -17.96 -3.11
N ARG A 95 -51.04 -17.14 -2.22
CA ARG A 95 -51.75 -16.68 -1.02
C ARG A 95 -53.00 -15.86 -1.35
N ARG A 96 -52.98 -15.07 -2.42
CA ARG A 96 -54.18 -14.34 -2.88
C ARG A 96 -55.25 -15.30 -3.41
N GLU A 97 -54.86 -16.28 -4.22
CA GLU A 97 -55.79 -17.30 -4.75
C GLU A 97 -56.44 -18.11 -3.61
N ILE A 98 -55.64 -18.53 -2.62
CA ILE A 98 -56.15 -19.22 -1.43
C ILE A 98 -57.15 -18.35 -0.67
N ALA A 99 -56.86 -17.06 -0.48
CA ALA A 99 -57.79 -16.15 0.20
C ALA A 99 -59.12 -15.97 -0.55
N ASP A 100 -59.11 -15.95 -1.88
CA ASP A 100 -60.33 -15.95 -2.69
C ASP A 100 -61.10 -17.28 -2.54
N HIS A 101 -60.39 -18.41 -2.60
CA HIS A 101 -60.99 -19.73 -2.40
C HIS A 101 -61.65 -19.86 -1.02
N GLU A 102 -60.98 -19.44 0.05
CA GLU A 102 -61.54 -19.42 1.42
C GLU A 102 -62.82 -18.59 1.50
N THR A 103 -62.83 -17.42 0.85
CA THR A 103 -64.03 -16.56 0.79
C THR A 103 -65.18 -17.26 0.07
N ARG A 104 -64.90 -17.97 -1.03
CA ARG A 104 -65.89 -18.71 -1.81
C ARG A 104 -66.42 -19.93 -1.05
N ILE A 105 -65.55 -20.68 -0.37
CA ILE A 105 -65.94 -21.82 0.48
C ILE A 105 -66.85 -21.36 1.60
N THR A 106 -66.47 -20.31 2.33
CA THR A 106 -67.28 -19.74 3.42
C THR A 106 -68.70 -19.40 2.95
N LYS A 107 -68.83 -18.77 1.77
CA LYS A 107 -70.14 -18.44 1.17
C LYS A 107 -70.98 -19.69 0.84
N ILE A 108 -70.34 -20.78 0.43
CA ILE A 108 -71.02 -22.05 0.14
C ILE A 108 -71.48 -22.72 1.43
N GLU A 109 -70.62 -22.78 2.45
CA GLU A 109 -70.93 -23.36 3.76
C GLU A 109 -72.11 -22.64 4.43
N GLN A 110 -72.15 -21.30 4.38
CA GLN A 110 -73.28 -20.52 4.89
C GLN A 110 -74.60 -20.86 4.20
N LYS A 111 -74.58 -21.09 2.88
CA LYS A 111 -75.79 -21.46 2.13
C LYS A 111 -76.28 -22.86 2.49
N LEU A 112 -75.38 -23.81 2.73
CA LEU A 112 -75.72 -25.18 3.12
C LEU A 112 -76.30 -25.26 4.53
N LEU A 113 -75.83 -24.41 5.45
CA LEU A 113 -76.37 -24.34 6.83
C LEU A 113 -77.79 -23.77 6.91
N LEU A 114 -78.24 -23.05 5.87
CA LEU A 114 -79.57 -22.43 5.79
C LEU A 114 -80.58 -23.24 4.97
N ALA A 115 -80.17 -24.37 4.41
CA ALA A 115 -81.00 -25.28 3.60
C ALA A 115 -81.43 -26.50 4.43
#